data_AF-A0A7C3XXZ4-F1
#
_entry.id   AF-A0A7C3XXZ4-F1
#
_cell.length_a   1.000
_cell.length_b   1.000
_cell.length_c   1.000
_cell.angle_alpha   90.00
_cell.angle_beta   90.00
_cell.angle_gamma   90.00
#
_symmetry.space_group_name_H-M   'P 1'
#
loop_
_entity.id
_entity.type
_entity.pdbx_description
1 polymer ?
#
loop_
_entity_poly.entity_id
_entity_poly.type
_entity_poly.pdbx_seq_one_letter_code
_entity_poly.pdbx_strand_id
1 'polypeptide(L)'
;MRKIIFAAVVGLGAAIPAVAQEIARESVPHRWIEKYALERLPELKYPAYYDELDKASAQAFAGRYKQALLTLTRVKNADPVRAALVKATALAAIGREEEALAALSAEAVAGDLRVRVLHARILADTGRYAAAVAMLKDAVQRDPQSLRARDYLGETLERTGDLAGAKEQYEWIYKTWYDQWMGLGAKNFDDAEAVTLMARAFDRWATLNGAYTGNVPLHKLILKMFVQAYDVIDRSYWPAHVAAAEYLMGHGNSPEALKELQAALAGNPNHVHTRVLLAMLALEKWNFDAAEKQLQAIRAVNEDAIEGHILKTRILLHERRPAEAEKAIGRVLARQPGNIEALGLLAAAHALQLKEDECRATLRRVEELDPDNATAPLGVAAQLAAMRQYPRAEKMYELAIERAPWMVEARNGLGLLLTQSGDEEKAKVVLEAAYTVDPFNYRTTNYLILLDKMQKMARAQTQNFVIMYDAASDPIIPEYFAEYLEQMHAAVCDVFAFRPPVKTYIEVFPNHDAFSARITGSPWIGTVGACTGRVIALCS
;
A
#
# COMPACT_ATOMS: atom_id res chain seq x y z
N MET A 1 59.34 9.40 -12.32
CA MET A 1 59.15 8.74 -13.63
C MET A 1 58.24 7.54 -13.48
N ARG A 2 56.97 7.67 -13.90
CA ARG A 2 56.13 6.64 -14.57
C ARG A 2 54.76 7.27 -14.79
N LYS A 3 54.55 7.79 -16.00
CA LYS A 3 53.26 8.26 -16.51
C LYS A 3 52.42 7.03 -16.86
N ILE A 4 51.20 6.94 -16.33
CA ILE A 4 50.14 6.12 -16.93
C ILE A 4 49.19 7.10 -17.61
N ILE A 5 49.03 6.90 -18.91
CA ILE A 5 48.33 7.78 -19.85
C ILE A 5 46.82 7.61 -19.64
N PHE A 6 46.15 8.69 -19.23
CA PHE A 6 44.70 8.83 -19.34
C PHE A 6 44.41 9.19 -20.80
N ALA A 7 43.91 8.23 -21.58
CA ALA A 7 43.44 8.50 -22.93
C ALA A 7 42.07 9.18 -22.83
N ALA A 8 42.06 10.47 -23.18
CA ALA A 8 40.87 11.25 -23.43
C ALA A 8 40.11 10.67 -24.63
N VAL A 9 38.80 10.44 -24.48
CA VAL A 9 37.88 10.26 -25.60
C VAL A 9 37.03 11.52 -25.66
N VAL A 10 37.39 12.41 -26.59
CA VAL A 10 36.52 13.48 -27.07
C VAL A 10 36.23 13.21 -28.54
N GLY A 11 34.97 12.92 -28.83
CA GLY A 11 34.23 13.40 -29.99
C GLY A 11 34.41 12.71 -31.33
N LEU A 12 33.46 11.84 -31.70
CA LEU A 12 32.92 11.75 -33.06
C LEU A 12 31.42 11.42 -32.96
N GLY A 13 30.59 12.32 -33.50
CA GLY A 13 29.14 12.27 -33.43
C GLY A 13 28.55 11.18 -34.32
N ALA A 14 28.45 9.96 -33.78
CA ALA A 14 27.52 8.95 -34.25
C ALA A 14 26.53 8.68 -33.11
N ALA A 15 25.23 8.73 -33.41
CA ALA A 15 24.20 8.30 -32.48
C ALA A 15 24.49 6.84 -32.10
N ILE A 16 24.98 6.63 -30.88
CA ILE A 16 25.20 5.28 -30.35
C ILE A 16 23.81 4.62 -30.32
N PRO A 17 23.61 3.47 -30.98
CA PRO A 17 22.32 2.78 -30.94
C PRO A 17 21.97 2.47 -29.47
N ALA A 18 20.69 2.57 -29.11
CA ALA A 18 20.23 2.45 -27.71
C ALA A 18 20.81 1.22 -26.99
N VAL A 19 20.93 0.10 -27.71
CA VAL A 19 21.51 -1.16 -27.23
C VAL A 19 22.99 -1.01 -26.83
N ALA A 20 23.79 -0.23 -27.55
CA ALA A 20 25.19 0.00 -27.22
C ALA A 20 25.37 0.98 -26.04
N GLN A 21 24.43 1.92 -25.84
CA GLN A 21 24.37 2.69 -24.60
C GLN A 21 23.99 1.81 -23.40
N GLU A 22 23.13 0.83 -23.61
CA GLU A 22 22.69 -0.13 -22.60
C GLU A 22 23.84 -1.07 -22.17
N ILE A 23 24.56 -1.64 -23.14
CA ILE A 23 25.76 -2.46 -22.88
C ILE A 23 26.86 -1.66 -22.17
N ALA A 24 27.07 -0.39 -22.54
CA ALA A 24 28.02 0.47 -21.85
C ALA A 24 27.59 0.73 -20.39
N ARG A 25 26.30 0.97 -20.12
CA ARG A 25 25.77 1.13 -18.75
C ARG A 25 25.88 -0.15 -17.92
N GLU A 26 25.75 -1.31 -18.54
CA GLU A 26 25.91 -2.60 -17.86
C GLU A 26 27.36 -3.01 -17.61
N SER A 27 28.32 -2.30 -18.21
CA SER A 27 29.75 -2.57 -17.99
C SER A 27 30.17 -2.30 -16.54
N VAL A 28 31.06 -3.14 -16.03
CA VAL A 28 31.55 -3.10 -14.63
C VAL A 28 32.06 -1.71 -14.21
N PRO A 29 32.84 -0.96 -15.02
CA PRO A 29 33.29 0.38 -14.62
C PRO A 29 32.13 1.37 -14.42
N HIS A 30 31.08 1.29 -15.25
CA HIS A 30 29.94 2.20 -15.15
C HIS A 30 29.03 1.90 -13.96
N ARG A 31 28.74 0.62 -13.67
CA ARG A 31 27.94 0.24 -12.49
C ARG A 31 28.54 0.71 -11.17
N TRP A 32 29.87 0.70 -11.04
CA TRP A 32 30.55 1.19 -9.84
C TRP A 32 30.44 2.70 -9.69
N ILE A 33 30.59 3.45 -10.78
CA ILE A 33 30.50 4.93 -10.77
C ILE A 33 29.05 5.37 -10.56
N GLU A 34 28.05 4.67 -11.11
CA GLU A 34 26.63 5.02 -10.95
C GLU A 34 26.17 5.00 -9.49
N LYS A 35 26.75 4.15 -8.64
CA LYS A 35 26.46 4.16 -7.19
C LYS A 35 26.79 5.50 -6.53
N TYR A 36 27.80 6.20 -7.02
CA TYR A 36 28.23 7.52 -6.53
C TYR A 36 27.71 8.69 -7.36
N ALA A 37 27.11 8.41 -8.53
CA ALA A 37 26.51 9.45 -9.35
C ALA A 37 25.34 10.10 -8.61
N LEU A 38 25.26 11.43 -8.73
CA LEU A 38 24.13 12.22 -8.23
C LEU A 38 22.85 11.81 -8.94
N GLU A 39 21.71 12.07 -8.30
CA GLU A 39 20.40 11.81 -8.86
C GLU A 39 20.23 12.54 -10.21
N ARG A 40 19.76 11.82 -11.24
CA ARG A 40 19.45 12.39 -12.55
C ARG A 40 18.09 13.07 -12.53
N LEU A 41 17.97 14.14 -11.76
CA LEU A 41 16.76 14.96 -11.62
C LEU A 41 17.04 16.39 -12.11
N PRO A 42 16.01 17.12 -12.59
CA PRO A 42 16.15 18.53 -12.94
C PRO A 42 16.72 19.34 -11.77
N GLU A 43 17.55 20.34 -12.08
CA GLU A 43 18.07 21.24 -11.05
C GLU A 43 16.93 22.00 -10.34
N LEU A 44 17.05 22.10 -9.02
CA LEU A 44 16.13 22.91 -8.23
C LEU A 44 16.49 24.39 -8.39
N LYS A 45 15.45 25.22 -8.47
CA LYS A 45 15.60 26.67 -8.38
C LYS A 45 15.45 27.08 -6.93
N TYR A 46 16.38 27.88 -6.44
CA TYR A 46 16.39 28.36 -5.06
C TYR A 46 16.13 29.86 -5.01
N PRO A 47 15.40 30.35 -4.00
CA PRO A 47 15.38 31.77 -3.69
C PRO A 47 16.79 32.29 -3.39
N ALA A 48 17.04 33.57 -3.69
CA ALA A 48 18.36 34.18 -3.50
C ALA A 48 18.84 34.18 -2.04
N TYR A 49 17.91 34.13 -1.08
CA TYR A 49 18.21 34.13 0.35
C TYR A 49 18.54 32.76 0.93
N TYR A 50 18.45 31.66 0.15
CA TYR A 50 18.80 30.32 0.63
C TYR A 50 20.31 30.19 0.85
N ASP A 51 20.70 29.82 2.07
CA ASP A 51 22.05 29.37 2.34
C ASP A 51 22.28 27.91 1.88
N GLU A 52 23.49 27.39 2.07
CA GLU A 52 23.79 26.00 1.67
C GLU A 52 23.00 24.95 2.48
N LEU A 53 22.61 25.24 3.72
CA LEU A 53 21.83 24.34 4.56
C LEU A 53 20.36 24.32 4.13
N ASP A 54 19.79 25.46 3.73
CA ASP A 54 18.46 25.57 3.14
C ASP A 54 18.40 24.83 1.80
N LYS A 55 19.42 24.99 0.95
CA LYS A 55 19.56 24.22 -0.30
C LYS A 55 19.63 22.72 -0.04
N ALA A 56 20.45 22.29 0.92
CA ALA A 56 20.56 20.88 1.28
C ALA A 56 19.23 20.31 1.81
N SER A 57 18.52 21.09 2.64
CA SER A 57 17.20 20.73 3.15
C SER A 57 16.19 20.55 2.01
N ALA A 58 16.11 21.51 1.09
CA ALA A 58 15.22 21.43 -0.06
C ALA A 58 15.59 20.29 -1.02
N GLN A 59 16.89 20.00 -1.20
CA GLN A 59 17.35 18.86 -1.99
C GLN A 59 16.90 17.53 -1.37
N ALA A 60 17.10 17.34 -0.06
CA ALA A 60 16.68 16.13 0.63
C ALA A 60 15.14 15.98 0.59
N PHE A 61 14.41 17.06 0.84
CA PHE A 61 12.95 17.08 0.79
C PHE A 61 12.41 16.70 -0.59
N ALA A 62 13.09 17.10 -1.67
CA ALA A 62 12.72 16.82 -3.05
C ALA A 62 13.40 15.57 -3.64
N GLY A 63 13.94 14.67 -2.81
CA GLY A 63 14.47 13.37 -3.24
C GLY A 63 15.87 13.36 -3.86
N ARG A 64 16.62 14.45 -3.73
CA ARG A 64 18.01 14.59 -4.21
C ARG A 64 18.99 14.34 -3.05
N TYR A 65 18.95 13.12 -2.51
CA TYR A 65 19.61 12.75 -1.26
C TYR A 65 21.14 12.85 -1.33
N LYS A 66 21.76 12.31 -2.39
CA LYS A 66 23.22 12.40 -2.61
C LYS A 66 23.65 13.84 -2.86
N GLN A 67 22.84 14.60 -3.60
CA GLN A 67 23.11 16.04 -3.79
C GLN A 67 23.03 16.80 -2.47
N ALA A 68 22.04 16.52 -1.62
CA ALA A 68 21.91 17.12 -0.29
C ALA A 68 23.16 16.85 0.57
N LEU A 69 23.64 15.60 0.60
CA LEU A 69 24.85 15.23 1.31
C LEU A 69 26.09 15.96 0.78
N LEU A 70 26.21 16.12 -0.54
CA LEU A 70 27.29 16.90 -1.14
C LEU A 70 27.21 18.38 -0.76
N THR A 71 26.02 18.98 -0.83
CA THR A 71 25.80 20.39 -0.46
C THR A 71 26.11 20.61 1.02
N LEU A 72 25.77 19.67 1.91
CA LEU A 72 26.11 19.74 3.34
C LEU A 72 27.61 19.87 3.60
N THR A 73 28.48 19.33 2.74
CA THR A 73 29.95 19.50 2.89
C THR A 73 30.43 20.94 2.70
N ARG A 74 29.59 21.80 2.09
CA ARG A 74 29.90 23.21 1.80
C ARG A 74 29.31 24.16 2.83
N VAL A 75 28.47 23.66 3.74
CA VAL A 75 27.86 24.48 4.79
C VAL A 75 28.94 24.96 5.75
N LYS A 76 29.01 26.27 5.96
CA LYS A 76 29.89 26.91 6.93
C LYS A 76 29.03 27.40 8.09
N ASN A 77 29.46 27.19 9.33
CA ASN A 77 28.74 27.60 10.55
C ASN A 77 27.28 27.11 10.57
N ALA A 78 27.07 25.80 10.49
CA ALA A 78 25.74 25.20 10.46
C ALA A 78 25.08 25.19 11.86
N ASP A 79 23.75 25.31 11.91
CA ASP A 79 22.97 24.75 13.02
C ASP A 79 23.20 23.23 13.04
N PRO A 80 23.85 22.69 14.10
CA PRO A 80 24.23 21.29 14.15
C PRO A 80 23.01 20.36 14.11
N VAL A 81 21.87 20.77 14.69
CA VAL A 81 20.65 19.97 14.71
C VAL A 81 20.05 19.89 13.32
N ARG A 82 19.84 21.03 12.65
CA ARG A 82 19.31 21.05 11.27
C ARG A 82 20.20 20.26 10.31
N ALA A 83 21.52 20.42 10.40
CA ALA A 83 22.46 19.68 9.58
C ALA A 83 22.38 18.17 9.82
N ALA A 84 22.29 17.73 11.08
CA ALA A 84 22.15 16.32 11.43
C ALA A 84 20.85 15.71 10.91
N LEU A 85 19.72 16.42 11.02
CA LEU A 85 18.42 15.97 10.50
C LEU A 85 18.46 15.77 8.98
N VAL A 86 18.95 16.76 8.22
CA VAL A 86 19.05 16.65 6.75
C VAL A 86 19.98 15.51 6.36
N LYS A 87 21.14 15.40 7.02
CA LYS A 87 22.13 14.35 6.77
C LYS A 87 21.54 12.96 7.02
N ALA A 88 20.88 12.77 8.15
CA ALA A 88 20.31 11.49 8.53
C ALA A 88 19.18 11.06 7.59
N THR A 89 18.27 11.98 7.24
CA THR A 89 17.19 11.71 6.27
C THR A 89 17.76 11.27 4.92
N ALA A 90 18.76 11.99 4.41
CA ALA A 90 19.37 11.65 3.13
C ALA A 90 20.15 10.33 3.17
N LEU A 91 20.89 10.05 4.26
CA LEU A 91 21.61 8.78 4.44
C LEU A 91 20.66 7.59 4.57
N ALA A 92 19.60 7.71 5.36
CA ALA A 92 18.61 6.65 5.53
C ALA A 92 17.92 6.32 4.19
N ALA A 93 17.52 7.34 3.42
CA ALA A 93 16.85 7.15 2.14
C ALA A 93 17.70 6.37 1.11
N ILE A 94 19.03 6.50 1.14
CA ILE A 94 19.95 5.80 0.24
C ILE A 94 20.54 4.51 0.82
N GLY A 95 19.97 3.99 1.92
CA GLY A 95 20.38 2.71 2.53
C GLY A 95 21.66 2.77 3.37
N ARG A 96 21.98 3.95 3.93
CA ARG A 96 23.12 4.15 4.84
C ARG A 96 22.62 4.40 6.27
N GLU A 97 21.78 3.51 6.77
CA GLU A 97 21.01 3.72 8.00
C GLU A 97 21.91 3.81 9.24
N GLU A 98 22.97 3.00 9.33
CA GLU A 98 23.90 3.08 10.46
C GLU A 98 24.66 4.41 10.52
N GLU A 99 25.00 4.99 9.37
CA GLU A 99 25.60 6.32 9.32
C GLU A 99 24.59 7.42 9.67
N ALA A 100 23.32 7.23 9.30
CA ALA A 100 22.24 8.13 9.69
C ALA A 100 22.06 8.13 11.21
N LEU A 101 22.00 6.94 11.84
CA LEU A 101 21.90 6.79 13.28
C LEU A 101 23.12 7.35 14.02
N ALA A 102 24.33 7.12 13.49
CA ALA A 102 25.54 7.71 14.05
C ALA A 102 25.50 9.25 14.02
N ALA A 103 25.00 9.85 12.94
CA ALA A 103 24.83 11.30 12.83
C ALA A 103 23.85 11.87 13.86
N LEU A 104 22.78 11.13 14.20
CA LEU A 104 21.78 11.53 15.19
C LEU A 104 22.19 11.21 16.64
N SER A 105 23.25 10.42 16.83
CA SER A 105 23.78 10.05 18.15
C SER A 105 24.91 10.97 18.64
N ALA A 106 25.33 11.94 17.82
CA ALA A 106 26.41 12.85 18.20
C ALA A 106 25.99 13.70 19.41
N GLU A 107 26.90 13.85 20.39
CA GLU A 107 26.65 14.51 21.68
C GLU A 107 26.05 15.92 21.51
N ALA A 108 26.50 16.65 20.51
CA ALA A 108 26.03 18.00 20.20
C ALA A 108 24.54 18.10 19.80
N VAL A 109 23.91 16.99 19.38
CA VAL A 109 22.54 16.99 18.84
C VAL A 109 21.62 15.97 19.50
N ALA A 110 22.16 14.94 20.16
CA ALA A 110 21.39 13.82 20.72
C ALA A 110 20.34 14.23 21.77
N GLY A 111 20.49 15.43 22.36
CA GLY A 111 19.52 16.00 23.30
C GLY A 111 18.28 16.64 22.65
N ASP A 112 18.34 17.05 21.37
CA ASP A 112 17.23 17.73 20.70
C ASP A 112 16.08 16.74 20.41
N LEU A 113 14.85 17.14 20.73
CA LEU A 113 13.68 16.27 20.61
C LEU A 113 13.44 15.81 19.16
N ARG A 114 13.63 16.69 18.17
CA ARG A 114 13.40 16.37 16.75
C ARG A 114 14.39 15.33 16.26
N VAL A 115 15.65 15.43 16.71
CA VAL A 115 16.72 14.46 16.42
C VAL A 115 16.36 13.09 16.98
N ARG A 116 15.89 13.05 18.23
CA ARG A 116 15.49 11.79 18.88
C ARG A 116 14.28 11.14 18.20
N VAL A 117 13.29 11.93 17.81
CA VAL A 117 12.11 11.43 17.11
C VAL A 117 12.49 10.86 15.73
N LEU A 118 13.36 11.53 14.97
CA LEU A 118 13.87 11.00 13.69
C LEU A 118 14.74 9.75 13.90
N HIS A 119 15.55 9.72 14.95
CA HIS A 119 16.38 8.57 15.31
C HIS A 119 15.48 7.35 15.55
N ALA A 120 14.45 7.51 16.39
CA ALA A 120 13.49 6.45 16.65
C ALA A 120 12.76 5.98 15.38
N ARG A 121 12.42 6.91 14.47
CA ARG A 121 11.81 6.55 13.18
C ARG A 121 12.73 5.63 12.35
N ILE A 122 14.00 5.99 12.21
CA ILE A 122 14.98 5.18 11.45
C ILE A 122 15.21 3.81 12.14
N LEU A 123 15.19 3.76 13.48
CA LEU A 123 15.21 2.49 14.21
C LEU A 123 14.00 1.62 13.86
N ALA A 124 12.78 2.19 13.84
CA ALA A 124 11.57 1.47 13.48
C ALA A 124 11.62 0.96 12.03
N ASP A 125 12.03 1.80 11.08
CA ASP A 125 12.12 1.42 9.65
C ASP A 125 13.18 0.32 9.40
N THR A 126 14.18 0.22 10.26
CA THR A 126 15.19 -0.87 10.24
C THR A 126 14.78 -2.10 11.05
N GLY A 127 13.57 -2.16 11.59
CA GLY A 127 13.03 -3.28 12.36
C GLY A 127 13.48 -3.34 13.82
N ARG A 128 14.16 -2.30 14.33
CA ARG A 128 14.59 -2.17 15.72
C ARG A 128 13.48 -1.56 16.59
N TYR A 129 12.30 -2.17 16.55
CA TYR A 129 11.08 -1.61 17.14
C TYR A 129 11.17 -1.38 18.65
N ALA A 130 11.76 -2.30 19.41
CA ALA A 130 11.88 -2.14 20.87
C ALA A 130 12.65 -0.86 21.26
N ALA A 131 13.76 -0.58 20.55
CA ALA A 131 14.55 0.63 20.76
C ALA A 131 13.79 1.89 20.30
N ALA A 132 13.09 1.81 19.17
CA ALA A 132 12.26 2.90 18.67
C ALA A 132 11.14 3.28 19.67
N VAL A 133 10.37 2.29 20.15
CA VAL A 133 9.30 2.48 21.13
C VAL A 133 9.83 3.07 22.43
N ALA A 134 10.95 2.57 22.95
CA ALA A 134 11.55 3.11 24.17
C ALA A 134 11.95 4.59 23.99
N MET A 135 12.56 4.93 22.85
CA MET A 135 12.98 6.29 22.55
C MET A 135 11.79 7.24 22.34
N LEU A 136 10.73 6.78 21.68
CA LEU A 136 9.50 7.55 21.46
C LEU A 136 8.71 7.76 22.75
N LYS A 137 8.61 6.74 23.61
CA LYS A 137 7.99 6.89 24.95
C LYS A 137 8.71 7.96 25.78
N ASP A 138 10.04 7.94 25.81
CA ASP A 138 10.79 8.99 26.49
C ASP A 138 10.63 10.37 25.79
N ALA A 139 10.57 10.42 24.46
CA ALA A 139 10.30 11.67 23.73
C ALA A 139 8.93 12.29 24.13
N VAL A 140 7.88 11.47 24.22
CA VAL A 140 6.54 11.89 24.70
C VAL A 140 6.58 12.31 26.17
N GLN A 141 7.41 11.70 27.02
CA GLN A 141 7.55 12.13 28.41
C GLN A 141 8.22 13.51 28.53
N ARG A 142 9.22 13.80 27.68
CA ARG A 142 9.91 15.09 27.69
C ARG A 142 9.06 16.22 27.12
N ASP A 143 8.27 15.93 26.10
CA ASP A 143 7.31 16.85 25.53
C ASP A 143 5.98 16.14 25.27
N PRO A 144 5.05 16.18 26.26
CA PRO A 144 3.74 15.56 26.14
C PRO A 144 2.86 16.15 25.04
N GLN A 145 3.22 17.32 24.50
CA GLN A 145 2.48 18.01 23.43
C GLN A 145 3.04 17.70 22.03
N SER A 146 4.14 16.94 21.94
CA SER A 146 4.77 16.63 20.65
C SER A 146 3.89 15.72 19.79
N LEU A 147 3.19 16.32 18.83
CA LEU A 147 2.40 15.60 17.82
C LEU A 147 3.22 14.54 17.10
N ARG A 148 4.42 14.89 16.65
CA ARG A 148 5.31 13.99 15.90
C ARG A 148 5.76 12.79 16.74
N ALA A 149 6.11 13.00 18.01
CA ALA A 149 6.52 11.90 18.88
C ALA A 149 5.35 10.93 19.15
N ARG A 150 4.14 11.46 19.38
CA ARG A 150 2.95 10.64 19.63
C ARG A 150 2.47 9.89 18.39
N ASP A 151 2.44 10.55 17.23
CA ASP A 151 2.03 9.90 15.97
C ASP A 151 2.96 8.74 15.61
N TYR A 152 4.28 8.97 15.63
CA TYR A 152 5.25 7.89 15.39
C TYR A 152 5.26 6.82 16.47
N LEU A 153 4.99 7.17 17.73
CA LEU A 153 4.78 6.16 18.78
C LEU A 153 3.57 5.30 18.45
N GLY A 154 2.44 5.91 18.10
CA GLY A 154 1.23 5.21 17.70
C GLY A 154 1.47 4.26 16.52
N GLU A 155 2.12 4.74 15.45
CA GLU A 155 2.41 3.93 14.26
C GLU A 155 3.34 2.77 14.60
N THR A 156 4.38 3.01 15.41
CA THR A 156 5.33 1.96 15.79
C THR A 156 4.67 0.91 16.68
N LEU A 157 3.81 1.33 17.62
CA LEU A 157 3.06 0.42 18.48
C LEU A 157 2.09 -0.44 17.67
N GLU A 158 1.37 0.16 16.72
CA GLU A 158 0.47 -0.56 15.80
C GLU A 158 1.24 -1.60 14.97
N ARG A 159 2.41 -1.25 14.42
CA ARG A 159 3.29 -2.19 13.69
C ARG A 159 3.79 -3.35 14.55
N THR A 160 3.85 -3.18 15.87
CA THR A 160 4.27 -4.20 16.83
C THR A 160 3.12 -4.93 17.53
N GLY A 161 1.86 -4.66 17.14
CA GLY A 161 0.68 -5.30 17.73
C GLY A 161 0.18 -4.68 19.04
N ASP A 162 0.82 -3.65 19.59
CA ASP A 162 0.32 -2.92 20.78
C ASP A 162 -0.76 -1.91 20.39
N LEU A 163 -1.91 -2.45 19.98
CA LEU A 163 -3.06 -1.65 19.55
C LEU A 163 -3.63 -0.78 20.68
N ALA A 164 -3.52 -1.22 21.93
CA ALA A 164 -3.99 -0.45 23.08
C ALA A 164 -3.15 0.82 23.27
N GLY A 165 -1.82 0.69 23.26
CA GLY A 165 -0.92 1.83 23.32
C GLY A 165 -1.03 2.75 22.09
N ALA A 166 -1.23 2.18 20.90
CA ALA A 166 -1.47 2.97 19.69
C ALA A 166 -2.75 3.81 19.79
N LYS A 167 -3.87 3.19 20.20
CA LYS A 167 -5.15 3.87 20.43
C LYS A 167 -5.01 5.03 21.41
N GLU A 168 -4.27 4.84 22.51
CA GLU A 168 -4.03 5.90 23.49
C GLU A 168 -3.38 7.14 22.85
N GLN A 169 -2.38 6.95 21.99
CA GLN A 169 -1.69 8.07 21.34
C GLN A 169 -2.61 8.80 20.37
N TYR A 170 -3.32 8.06 19.52
CA TYR A 170 -4.24 8.67 18.54
C TYR A 170 -5.44 9.34 19.20
N GLU A 171 -5.99 8.74 20.26
CA GLU A 171 -7.07 9.32 21.04
C GLU A 171 -6.66 10.63 21.71
N TRP A 172 -5.44 10.71 22.23
CA TRP A 172 -4.92 11.96 22.77
C TRP A 172 -4.86 13.06 21.70
N ILE A 173 -4.36 12.75 20.49
CA ILE A 173 -4.28 13.71 19.39
C ILE A 173 -5.69 14.15 19.00
N TYR A 174 -6.62 13.21 18.82
CA TYR A 174 -8.02 13.49 18.51
C TYR A 174 -8.66 14.42 19.54
N LYS A 175 -8.65 14.04 20.83
CA LYS A 175 -9.31 14.82 21.88
C LYS A 175 -8.69 16.20 22.11
N THR A 176 -7.39 16.34 21.89
CA THR A 176 -6.68 17.61 22.12
C THR A 176 -6.95 18.61 20.99
N TRP A 177 -7.00 18.13 19.75
CA TRP A 177 -6.99 18.98 18.56
C TRP A 177 -8.31 19.05 17.80
N TYR A 178 -9.25 18.12 18.00
CA TYR A 178 -10.52 18.10 17.26
C TYR A 178 -11.33 19.38 17.50
N ASP A 179 -11.59 19.75 18.75
CA ASP A 179 -12.38 20.94 19.08
C ASP A 179 -11.66 22.23 18.68
N GLN A 180 -10.33 22.26 18.82
CA GLN A 180 -9.52 23.40 18.38
C GLN A 180 -9.63 23.58 16.86
N TRP A 181 -9.51 22.49 16.11
CA TRP A 181 -9.69 22.51 14.65
C TRP A 181 -11.09 23.00 14.25
N MET A 182 -12.12 22.48 14.91
CA MET A 182 -13.51 22.85 14.64
C MET A 182 -13.85 24.30 15.03
N GLY A 183 -13.28 24.80 16.14
CA GLY A 183 -13.56 26.13 16.67
C GLY A 183 -12.72 27.25 16.05
N LEU A 184 -11.43 27.01 15.82
CA LEU A 184 -10.50 27.99 15.24
C LEU A 184 -10.65 28.06 13.72
N GLY A 185 -11.08 26.97 13.09
CA GLY A 185 -11.06 26.82 11.65
C GLY A 185 -9.64 26.73 11.09
N ALA A 186 -9.54 26.25 9.86
CA ALA A 186 -8.28 25.89 9.24
C ALA A 186 -7.28 27.04 9.02
N LYS A 187 -7.72 28.30 9.07
CA LYS A 187 -6.84 29.47 8.85
C LYS A 187 -5.86 29.71 10.01
N ASN A 188 -6.06 29.05 11.13
CA ASN A 188 -5.26 29.20 12.34
C ASN A 188 -4.19 28.11 12.50
N PHE A 189 -4.05 27.23 11.51
CA PHE A 189 -2.95 26.27 11.44
C PHE A 189 -2.03 26.68 10.29
N ASP A 190 -0.75 26.88 10.58
CA ASP A 190 0.28 27.35 9.64
C ASP A 190 1.40 26.31 9.42
N ASP A 191 1.29 25.13 10.03
CA ASP A 191 2.20 24.01 9.85
C ASP A 191 1.49 22.84 9.12
N ALA A 192 1.88 22.63 7.86
CA ALA A 192 1.33 21.57 7.02
C ALA A 192 1.64 20.17 7.56
N GLU A 193 2.78 19.98 8.22
CA GLU A 193 3.13 18.70 8.84
C GLU A 193 2.21 18.40 10.02
N ALA A 194 2.04 19.36 10.94
CA ALA A 194 1.15 19.19 12.09
C ALA A 194 -0.28 18.84 11.64
N VAL A 195 -0.83 19.55 10.64
CA VAL A 195 -2.17 19.26 10.10
C VAL A 195 -2.25 17.87 9.48
N THR A 196 -1.20 17.44 8.78
CA THR A 196 -1.14 16.10 8.18
C THR A 196 -1.10 15.01 9.25
N LEU A 197 -0.29 15.18 10.30
CA LEU A 197 -0.18 14.23 11.41
C LEU A 197 -1.48 14.14 12.20
N MET A 198 -2.14 15.27 12.47
CA MET A 198 -3.46 15.26 13.12
C MET A 198 -4.49 14.50 12.29
N ALA A 199 -4.54 14.74 10.97
CA ALA A 199 -5.48 14.05 10.09
C ALA A 199 -5.24 12.53 10.04
N ARG A 200 -3.98 12.09 9.96
CA ARG A 200 -3.61 10.67 10.07
C ARG A 200 -4.02 10.07 11.42
N ALA A 201 -3.75 10.77 12.52
CA ALA A 201 -4.13 10.30 13.84
C ALA A 201 -5.65 10.22 14.02
N PHE A 202 -6.41 11.16 13.45
CA PHE A 202 -7.88 11.13 13.49
C PHE A 202 -8.42 9.93 12.71
N ASP A 203 -7.84 9.65 11.54
CA ASP A 203 -8.14 8.45 10.74
C ASP A 203 -7.87 7.16 11.53
N ARG A 204 -6.63 6.99 12.02
CA ARG A 204 -6.26 5.80 12.80
C ARG A 204 -7.10 5.65 14.07
N TRP A 205 -7.36 6.74 14.79
CA TRP A 205 -8.26 6.72 15.95
C TRP A 205 -9.66 6.24 15.58
N ALA A 206 -10.22 6.77 14.48
CA ALA A 206 -11.56 6.43 14.05
C ALA A 206 -11.66 4.97 13.59
N THR A 207 -10.70 4.48 12.82
CA THR A 207 -10.60 3.07 12.41
C THR A 207 -10.55 2.15 13.63
N LEU A 208 -9.61 2.39 14.54
CA LEU A 208 -9.34 1.49 15.66
C LEU A 208 -10.45 1.50 16.74
N ASN A 209 -11.23 2.57 16.83
CA ASN A 209 -12.34 2.70 17.79
C ASN A 209 -13.73 2.52 17.16
N GLY A 210 -13.82 2.23 15.86
CA GLY A 210 -15.10 2.13 15.16
C GLY A 210 -15.88 3.46 15.13
N ALA A 211 -15.18 4.60 15.19
CA ALA A 211 -15.80 5.91 15.32
C ALA A 211 -16.39 6.46 14.00
N TYR A 212 -16.18 5.78 12.88
CA TYR A 212 -16.83 6.11 11.61
C TYR A 212 -18.32 5.77 11.61
N THR A 213 -18.74 4.75 12.37
CA THR A 213 -20.14 4.38 12.54
C THR A 213 -20.93 5.56 13.13
N GLY A 214 -21.85 6.12 12.33
CA GLY A 214 -22.66 7.27 12.76
C GLY A 214 -21.97 8.63 12.67
N ASN A 215 -20.74 8.71 12.14
CA ASN A 215 -19.97 9.96 12.01
C ASN A 215 -19.49 10.22 10.57
N VAL A 216 -20.42 10.19 9.61
CA VAL A 216 -20.15 10.50 8.21
C VAL A 216 -19.41 11.85 8.00
N PRO A 217 -19.65 12.92 8.78
CA PRO A 217 -18.90 14.17 8.64
C PRO A 217 -17.39 14.03 8.87
N LEU A 218 -16.93 13.04 9.65
CA LEU A 218 -15.52 12.84 9.97
C LEU A 218 -14.67 12.54 8.73
N HIS A 219 -15.17 11.74 7.78
CA HIS A 219 -14.46 11.48 6.52
C HIS A 219 -14.20 12.77 5.73
N LYS A 220 -15.22 13.64 5.65
CA LYS A 220 -15.10 14.94 4.96
C LYS A 220 -14.13 15.86 5.68
N LEU A 221 -14.11 15.80 7.01
CA LEU A 221 -13.18 16.57 7.84
C LEU A 221 -11.73 16.18 7.57
N ILE A 222 -11.42 14.89 7.66
CA ILE A 222 -10.05 14.36 7.47
C ILE A 222 -9.53 14.70 6.07
N LEU A 223 -10.33 14.46 5.03
CA LEU A 223 -9.95 14.84 3.65
C LEU A 223 -9.68 16.34 3.52
N LYS A 224 -10.54 17.18 4.13
CA LYS A 224 -10.35 18.63 4.12
C LYS A 224 -9.05 19.06 4.81
N MET A 225 -8.66 18.39 5.90
CA MET A 225 -7.40 18.66 6.59
C MET A 225 -6.20 18.39 5.68
N PHE A 226 -6.17 17.25 4.98
CA PHE A 226 -5.10 16.96 4.02
C PHE A 226 -5.03 17.99 2.90
N VAL A 227 -6.18 18.32 2.28
CA VAL A 227 -6.26 19.35 1.24
C VAL A 227 -5.73 20.68 1.74
N GLN A 228 -6.05 21.07 2.98
CA GLN A 228 -5.59 22.34 3.51
C GLN A 228 -4.09 22.36 3.78
N ALA A 229 -3.50 21.24 4.20
CA ALA A 229 -2.05 21.13 4.34
C ALA A 229 -1.33 21.43 3.02
N TYR A 230 -1.77 20.84 1.89
CA TYR A 230 -1.10 21.00 0.59
C TYR A 230 -1.65 22.09 -0.34
N ASP A 231 -2.82 22.68 -0.10
CA ASP A 231 -3.39 23.70 -0.99
C ASP A 231 -3.33 25.12 -0.39
N VAL A 232 -3.43 25.20 0.94
CA VAL A 232 -3.55 26.46 1.68
C VAL A 232 -2.29 26.77 2.48
N ILE A 233 -1.79 25.81 3.26
CA ILE A 233 -0.68 26.04 4.20
C ILE A 233 0.66 26.00 3.48
N ASP A 234 1.01 24.88 2.85
CA ASP A 234 2.24 24.74 2.08
C ASP A 234 1.99 23.91 0.81
N ARG A 235 1.94 24.62 -0.32
CA ARG A 235 1.75 24.01 -1.65
C ARG A 235 2.88 23.12 -2.13
N SER A 236 4.04 23.16 -1.47
CA SER A 236 5.16 22.28 -1.74
C SER A 236 5.16 21.03 -0.84
N TYR A 237 4.26 20.96 0.16
CA TYR A 237 4.24 19.90 1.15
C TYR A 237 3.62 18.60 0.63
N TRP A 238 4.38 17.93 -0.24
CA TRP A 238 4.02 16.65 -0.82
C TRP A 238 3.71 15.50 0.16
N PRO A 239 4.21 15.45 1.43
CA PRO A 239 3.84 14.38 2.34
C PRO A 239 2.34 14.33 2.67
N ALA A 240 1.64 15.48 2.63
CA ALA A 240 0.19 15.51 2.81
C ALA A 240 -0.55 14.76 1.69
N HIS A 241 -0.07 14.83 0.45
CA HIS A 241 -0.61 14.04 -0.66
C HIS A 241 -0.41 12.53 -0.43
N VAL A 242 0.71 12.11 0.17
CA VAL A 242 0.93 10.70 0.53
C VAL A 242 -0.08 10.25 1.57
N ALA A 243 -0.27 11.03 2.64
CA ALA A 243 -1.23 10.72 3.69
C ALA A 243 -2.68 10.70 3.19
N ALA A 244 -3.05 11.64 2.31
CA ALA A 244 -4.34 11.63 1.62
C ALA A 244 -4.53 10.36 0.78
N ALA A 245 -3.50 9.93 0.05
CA ALA A 245 -3.56 8.71 -0.73
C ALA A 245 -3.71 7.46 0.14
N GLU A 246 -2.97 7.33 1.24
CA GLU A 246 -3.11 6.23 2.20
C GLU A 246 -4.53 6.14 2.73
N TYR A 247 -5.08 7.28 3.17
CA TYR A 247 -6.48 7.40 3.60
C TYR A 247 -7.44 6.93 2.50
N LEU A 248 -7.31 7.47 1.29
CA LEU A 248 -8.18 7.13 0.17
C LEU A 248 -8.10 5.64 -0.20
N MET A 249 -6.90 5.04 -0.15
CA MET A 249 -6.71 3.61 -0.39
C MET A 249 -7.40 2.74 0.67
N GLY A 250 -7.25 3.08 1.96
CA GLY A 250 -7.94 2.37 3.05
C GLY A 250 -9.47 2.41 2.91
N HIS A 251 -9.99 3.53 2.39
CA HIS A 251 -11.42 3.73 2.13
C HIS A 251 -11.87 3.25 0.74
N GLY A 252 -11.02 2.50 0.02
CA GLY A 252 -11.37 1.88 -1.26
C GLY A 252 -11.47 2.83 -2.45
N ASN A 253 -10.97 4.07 -2.32
CA ASN A 253 -10.91 5.05 -3.39
C ASN A 253 -9.54 5.08 -4.10
N SER A 254 -9.26 4.04 -4.88
CA SER A 254 -8.05 3.92 -5.69
C SER A 254 -7.87 5.02 -6.77
N PRO A 255 -8.93 5.50 -7.48
CA PRO A 255 -8.79 6.55 -8.48
C PRO A 255 -8.30 7.90 -7.94
N GLU A 256 -8.86 8.38 -6.84
CA GLU A 256 -8.41 9.63 -6.21
C GLU A 256 -7.03 9.44 -5.57
N ALA A 257 -6.77 8.29 -4.92
CA ALA A 257 -5.45 7.99 -4.36
C ALA A 257 -4.34 8.07 -5.41
N LEU A 258 -4.60 7.58 -6.63
CA LEU A 258 -3.63 7.65 -7.72
C LEU A 258 -3.26 9.10 -8.07
N LYS A 259 -4.22 10.03 -8.06
CA LYS A 259 -3.98 11.46 -8.34
C LYS A 259 -3.09 12.07 -7.25
N GLU A 260 -3.39 11.78 -6.00
CA GLU A 260 -2.62 12.24 -4.85
C GLU A 260 -1.18 11.69 -4.87
N LEU A 261 -0.98 10.41 -5.16
CA LEU A 261 0.36 9.82 -5.28
C LEU A 261 1.17 10.41 -6.44
N GLN A 262 0.52 10.75 -7.56
CA GLN A 262 1.18 11.42 -8.68
C GLN A 262 1.64 12.83 -8.29
N ALA A 263 0.81 13.58 -7.54
CA ALA A 263 1.20 14.88 -6.99
C ALA A 263 2.36 14.75 -6.00
N ALA A 264 2.32 13.74 -5.11
CA ALA A 264 3.41 13.46 -4.17
C ALA A 264 4.74 13.18 -4.89
N LEU A 265 4.70 12.37 -5.95
CA LEU A 265 5.89 12.02 -6.74
C LEU A 265 6.47 13.20 -7.53
N ALA A 266 5.64 14.21 -7.86
CA ALA A 266 6.13 15.44 -8.48
C ALA A 266 7.00 16.27 -7.50
N GLY A 267 6.65 16.27 -6.21
CA GLY A 267 7.44 16.91 -5.15
C GLY A 267 8.71 16.13 -4.80
N ASN A 268 8.59 14.82 -4.62
CA ASN A 268 9.72 13.93 -4.36
C ASN A 268 9.68 12.69 -5.28
N PRO A 269 10.41 12.73 -6.41
CA PRO A 269 10.48 11.60 -7.34
C PRO A 269 11.14 10.35 -6.77
N ASN A 270 11.88 10.43 -5.67
CA ASN A 270 12.63 9.31 -5.11
C ASN A 270 12.02 8.81 -3.79
N HIS A 271 10.82 9.25 -3.43
CA HIS A 271 10.15 8.79 -2.23
C HIS A 271 9.72 7.32 -2.36
N VAL A 272 10.38 6.44 -1.60
CA VAL A 272 10.20 4.98 -1.70
C VAL A 272 8.75 4.56 -1.41
N HIS A 273 8.16 5.08 -0.33
CA HIS A 273 6.81 4.68 0.07
C HIS A 273 5.74 5.06 -0.96
N THR A 274 5.82 6.26 -1.55
CA THR A 274 4.92 6.67 -2.66
C THR A 274 5.02 5.71 -3.84
N ARG A 275 6.24 5.25 -4.17
CA ARG A 275 6.46 4.28 -5.25
C ARG A 275 5.88 2.91 -4.93
N VAL A 276 5.97 2.46 -3.68
CA VAL A 276 5.33 1.23 -3.21
C VAL A 276 3.81 1.32 -3.36
N LEU A 277 3.18 2.41 -2.89
CA LEU A 277 1.73 2.62 -3.01
C LEU A 277 1.27 2.67 -4.48
N LEU A 278 2.02 3.34 -5.36
CA LEU A 278 1.75 3.33 -6.80
C LEU A 278 1.85 1.92 -7.40
N ALA A 279 2.82 1.13 -6.97
CA ALA A 279 2.98 -0.25 -7.40
C ALA A 279 1.84 -1.14 -6.88
N MET A 280 1.35 -0.91 -5.66
CA MET A 280 0.18 -1.61 -5.12
C MET A 280 -1.07 -1.31 -5.95
N LEU A 281 -1.33 -0.04 -6.31
CA LEU A 281 -2.42 0.33 -7.20
C LEU A 281 -2.28 -0.28 -8.61
N ALA A 282 -1.06 -0.42 -9.10
CA ALA A 282 -0.79 -1.11 -10.36
C ALA A 282 -1.09 -2.61 -10.27
N LEU A 283 -0.73 -3.26 -9.16
CA LEU A 283 -1.02 -4.67 -8.90
C LEU A 283 -2.52 -4.93 -8.74
N GLU A 284 -3.29 -4.04 -8.11
CA GLU A 284 -4.77 -4.14 -8.07
C GLU A 284 -5.37 -4.19 -9.49
N LYS A 285 -4.74 -3.51 -10.44
CA LYS A 285 -5.14 -3.46 -11.86
C LYS A 285 -4.43 -4.50 -12.73
N TRP A 286 -3.68 -5.43 -12.14
CA TRP A 286 -2.89 -6.44 -12.85
C TRP A 286 -1.88 -5.84 -13.85
N ASN A 287 -1.45 -4.60 -13.62
CA ASN A 287 -0.45 -3.92 -14.46
C ASN A 287 0.96 -4.16 -13.90
N PHE A 288 1.53 -5.31 -14.24
CA PHE A 288 2.85 -5.73 -13.78
C PHE A 288 3.97 -4.82 -14.27
N ASP A 289 3.89 -4.34 -15.51
CA ASP A 289 4.89 -3.42 -16.09
C ASP A 289 4.99 -2.12 -15.28
N ALA A 290 3.84 -1.55 -14.91
CA ALA A 290 3.82 -0.34 -14.09
C ALA A 290 4.36 -0.59 -12.67
N ALA A 291 4.07 -1.75 -12.08
CA ALA A 291 4.61 -2.14 -10.78
C ALA A 291 6.14 -2.35 -10.82
N GLU A 292 6.65 -3.06 -11.83
CA GLU A 292 8.09 -3.30 -12.01
C GLU A 292 8.84 -1.99 -12.28
N LYS A 293 8.23 -1.04 -13.01
CA LYS A 293 8.80 0.30 -13.20
C LYS A 293 9.01 1.03 -11.87
N GLN A 294 8.06 0.91 -10.93
CA GLN A 294 8.25 1.49 -9.59
C GLN A 294 9.34 0.79 -8.81
N LEU A 295 9.40 -0.55 -8.88
CA LEU A 295 10.44 -1.34 -8.24
C LEU A 295 11.84 -0.98 -8.76
N GLN A 296 12.01 -0.81 -10.07
CA GLN A 296 13.26 -0.35 -10.67
C GLN A 296 13.67 1.03 -10.14
N ALA A 297 12.71 1.95 -10.00
CA ALA A 297 13.00 3.27 -9.46
C ALA A 297 13.36 3.26 -7.97
N ILE A 298 12.75 2.38 -7.17
CA ILE A 298 13.18 2.15 -5.77
C ILE A 298 14.62 1.66 -5.72
N ARG A 299 14.96 0.66 -6.55
CA ARG A 299 16.33 0.11 -6.64
C ARG A 299 17.37 1.13 -7.09
N ALA A 300 16.97 2.11 -7.90
CA ALA A 300 17.87 3.18 -8.33
C ALA A 300 18.24 4.13 -7.17
N VAL A 301 17.38 4.24 -6.15
CA VAL A 301 17.66 5.00 -4.92
C VAL A 301 18.49 4.15 -3.95
N ASN A 302 18.00 2.94 -3.67
CA ASN A 302 18.63 1.97 -2.80
C ASN A 302 18.40 0.55 -3.36
N GLU A 303 19.48 -0.08 -3.86
CA GLU A 303 19.45 -1.39 -4.51
C GLU A 303 18.93 -2.50 -3.57
N ASP A 304 19.26 -2.39 -2.29
CA ASP A 304 18.96 -3.36 -1.23
C ASP A 304 17.88 -2.84 -0.26
N ALA A 305 16.97 -1.97 -0.73
CA ALA A 305 15.82 -1.51 0.05
C ALA A 305 14.91 -2.69 0.46
N ILE A 306 14.52 -2.74 1.74
CA ILE A 306 13.64 -3.78 2.28
C ILE A 306 12.27 -3.74 1.57
N GLU A 307 11.71 -2.55 1.42
CA GLU A 307 10.46 -2.27 0.71
C GLU A 307 10.52 -2.72 -0.76
N GLY A 308 11.70 -2.59 -1.39
CA GLY A 308 11.92 -3.10 -2.74
C GLY A 308 11.86 -4.62 -2.83
N HIS A 309 12.39 -5.34 -1.83
CA HIS A 309 12.28 -6.80 -1.77
C HIS A 309 10.86 -7.28 -1.44
N ILE A 310 10.16 -6.57 -0.54
CA ILE A 310 8.74 -6.80 -0.24
C ILE A 310 7.90 -6.60 -1.50
N LEU A 311 8.08 -5.48 -2.21
CA LEU A 311 7.35 -5.19 -3.44
C LEU A 311 7.62 -6.24 -4.53
N LYS A 312 8.89 -6.64 -4.72
CA LYS A 312 9.23 -7.73 -5.65
C LYS A 312 8.47 -9.01 -5.31
N THR A 313 8.38 -9.35 -4.03
CA THR A 313 7.67 -10.54 -3.56
C THR A 313 6.18 -10.43 -3.87
N ARG A 314 5.56 -9.27 -3.62
CA ARG A 314 4.16 -9.00 -3.97
C ARG A 314 3.91 -9.15 -5.48
N ILE A 315 4.78 -8.61 -6.33
CA ILE A 315 4.70 -8.78 -7.80
C ILE A 315 4.74 -10.26 -8.17
N LEU A 316 5.73 -11.01 -7.67
CA LEU A 316 5.90 -12.44 -7.97
C LEU A 316 4.69 -13.29 -7.52
N LEU A 317 4.08 -12.97 -6.38
CA LEU A 317 2.87 -13.66 -5.94
C LEU A 317 1.68 -13.42 -6.87
N HIS A 318 1.47 -12.17 -7.31
CA HIS A 318 0.41 -11.83 -8.27
C HIS A 318 0.67 -12.44 -9.66
N GLU A 319 1.92 -12.57 -10.07
CA GLU A 319 2.35 -13.29 -11.27
C GLU A 319 2.26 -14.82 -11.16
N ARG A 320 1.81 -15.35 -10.02
CA ARG A 320 1.68 -16.80 -9.75
C ARG A 320 3.03 -17.54 -9.72
N ARG A 321 4.08 -16.87 -9.24
CA ARG A 321 5.45 -17.40 -9.11
C ARG A 321 5.86 -17.55 -7.64
N PRO A 322 5.15 -18.36 -6.83
CA PRO A 322 5.34 -18.39 -5.38
C PRO A 322 6.70 -18.94 -4.93
N ALA A 323 7.31 -19.84 -5.69
CA ALA A 323 8.66 -20.35 -5.37
C ALA A 323 9.74 -19.25 -5.48
N GLU A 324 9.61 -18.35 -6.46
CA GLU A 324 10.51 -17.21 -6.60
C GLU A 324 10.23 -16.15 -5.54
N ALA A 325 8.95 -15.95 -5.18
CA ALA A 325 8.55 -15.07 -4.10
C ALA A 325 9.14 -15.52 -2.75
N GLU A 326 9.11 -16.83 -2.45
CA GLU A 326 9.73 -17.43 -1.26
C GLU A 326 11.23 -17.13 -1.20
N LYS A 327 11.95 -17.24 -2.33
CA LYS A 327 13.38 -16.89 -2.40
C LYS A 327 13.62 -15.38 -2.22
N ALA A 328 12.76 -14.55 -2.80
CA ALA A 328 12.90 -13.09 -2.72
C ALA A 328 12.67 -12.58 -1.28
N ILE A 329 11.63 -13.06 -0.60
CA ILE A 329 11.29 -12.62 0.75
C ILE A 329 12.28 -13.11 1.80
N GLY A 330 12.97 -14.22 1.55
CA GLY A 330 14.07 -14.69 2.38
C GLY A 330 15.18 -13.65 2.61
N ARG A 331 15.39 -12.71 1.68
CA ARG A 331 16.34 -11.59 1.88
C ARG A 331 15.90 -10.60 2.95
N VAL A 332 14.59 -10.35 3.05
CA VAL A 332 14.01 -9.48 4.07
C VAL A 332 14.12 -10.18 5.42
N LEU A 333 13.69 -11.43 5.51
CA LEU A 333 13.69 -12.20 6.75
C LEU A 333 15.10 -12.49 7.29
N ALA A 334 16.13 -12.52 6.42
CA ALA A 334 17.52 -12.62 6.87
C ALA A 334 18.01 -11.37 7.62
N ARG A 335 17.48 -10.17 7.27
CA ARG A 335 17.82 -8.90 7.91
C ARG A 335 16.86 -8.54 9.05
N GLN A 336 15.57 -8.86 8.87
CA GLN A 336 14.49 -8.58 9.81
C GLN A 336 13.68 -9.86 10.05
N PRO A 337 14.16 -10.78 10.91
CA PRO A 337 13.51 -12.09 11.14
C PRO A 337 12.10 -12.02 11.72
N GLY A 338 11.75 -10.89 12.37
CA GLY A 338 10.44 -10.61 12.95
C GLY A 338 9.59 -9.62 12.13
N ASN A 339 9.92 -9.37 10.86
CA ASN A 339 9.09 -8.52 10.00
C ASN A 339 7.77 -9.27 9.67
N ILE A 340 6.67 -8.82 10.27
CA ILE A 340 5.35 -9.45 10.14
C ILE A 340 4.85 -9.44 8.70
N GLU A 341 5.04 -8.34 7.96
CA GLU A 341 4.63 -8.25 6.55
C GLU A 341 5.36 -9.32 5.71
N ALA A 342 6.66 -9.48 5.93
CA ALA A 342 7.47 -10.47 5.23
C ALA A 342 7.09 -11.91 5.60
N LEU A 343 6.77 -12.17 6.87
CA LEU A 343 6.24 -13.47 7.30
C LEU A 343 4.86 -13.76 6.67
N GLY A 344 3.98 -12.77 6.59
CA GLY A 344 2.68 -12.91 5.92
C GLY A 344 2.82 -13.22 4.42
N LEU A 345 3.75 -12.56 3.72
CA LEU A 345 4.04 -12.86 2.31
C LEU A 345 4.68 -14.25 2.13
N LEU A 346 5.52 -14.69 3.06
CA LEU A 346 6.06 -16.05 3.07
C LEU A 346 4.95 -17.09 3.27
N ALA A 347 4.04 -16.87 4.22
CA ALA A 347 2.88 -17.73 4.44
C ALA A 347 2.00 -17.80 3.19
N ALA A 348 1.77 -16.68 2.51
CA ALA A 348 1.04 -16.65 1.25
C ALA A 348 1.74 -17.45 0.14
N ALA A 349 3.07 -17.34 0.04
CA ALA A 349 3.89 -18.13 -0.89
C ALA A 349 3.79 -19.65 -0.59
N HIS A 350 3.81 -20.05 0.68
CA HIS A 350 3.62 -21.45 1.09
C HIS A 350 2.20 -21.95 0.78
N ALA A 351 1.17 -21.14 1.08
CA ALA A 351 -0.21 -21.48 0.81
C ALA A 351 -0.46 -21.74 -0.69
N LEU A 352 0.08 -20.90 -1.57
CA LEU A 352 0.00 -21.07 -3.03
C LEU A 352 0.75 -22.31 -3.54
N GLN A 353 1.80 -22.74 -2.83
CA GLN A 353 2.56 -23.96 -3.14
C GLN A 353 1.95 -25.23 -2.53
N LEU A 354 0.78 -25.15 -1.88
CA LEU A 354 0.15 -26.25 -1.14
C LEU A 354 1.01 -26.80 0.02
N LYS A 355 1.96 -25.99 0.51
CA LYS A 355 2.81 -26.27 1.68
C LYS A 355 2.09 -25.85 2.96
N GLU A 356 1.07 -26.63 3.32
CA GLU A 356 0.12 -26.25 4.39
C GLU A 356 0.73 -26.25 5.79
N ASP A 357 1.66 -27.17 6.06
CA ASP A 357 2.34 -27.23 7.35
C ASP A 357 3.29 -26.05 7.55
N GLU A 358 4.01 -25.67 6.51
CA GLU A 358 4.90 -24.51 6.50
C GLU A 358 4.11 -23.20 6.60
N CYS A 359 3.00 -23.07 5.85
CA CYS A 359 2.11 -21.93 5.96
C CYS A 359 1.61 -21.75 7.41
N ARG A 360 1.11 -22.82 8.04
CA ARG A 360 0.69 -22.80 9.45
C ARG A 360 1.84 -22.46 10.39
N ALA A 361 3.04 -23.01 10.17
CA ALA A 361 4.20 -22.71 10.98
C ALA A 361 4.63 -21.23 10.87
N THR A 362 4.58 -20.65 9.67
CA THR A 362 4.87 -19.23 9.46
C THR A 362 3.80 -18.33 10.10
N LEU A 363 2.52 -18.66 9.99
CA LEU A 363 1.45 -17.91 10.67
C LEU A 363 1.56 -18.00 12.20
N ARG A 364 1.94 -19.15 12.77
CA ARG A 364 2.22 -19.26 14.21
C ARG A 364 3.33 -18.30 14.66
N ARG A 365 4.38 -18.13 13.85
CA ARG A 365 5.43 -17.13 14.14
C ARG A 365 4.92 -15.70 14.11
N VAL A 366 3.93 -15.41 13.27
CA VAL A 366 3.25 -14.11 13.29
C VAL A 366 2.46 -13.95 14.59
N GLU A 367 1.68 -14.96 14.98
CA GLU A 367 0.89 -14.94 16.22
C GLU A 367 1.76 -14.82 17.49
N GLU A 368 2.98 -15.38 17.48
CA GLU A 368 3.96 -15.21 18.56
C GLU A 368 4.46 -13.77 18.69
N LEU A 369 4.51 -13.01 17.58
CA LEU A 369 4.96 -11.63 17.55
C LEU A 369 3.81 -10.65 17.81
N ASP A 370 2.64 -10.94 17.25
CA ASP A 370 1.42 -10.15 17.34
C ASP A 370 0.20 -11.10 17.29
N PRO A 371 -0.36 -11.47 18.46
CA PRO A 371 -1.49 -12.40 18.54
C PRO A 371 -2.76 -11.91 17.84
N ASP A 372 -2.92 -10.60 17.66
CA ASP A 372 -4.09 -9.99 17.04
C ASP A 372 -3.81 -9.56 15.58
N ASN A 373 -2.72 -10.08 14.99
CA ASN A 373 -2.35 -9.72 13.63
C ASN A 373 -3.37 -10.26 12.60
N ALA A 374 -4.11 -9.35 11.99
CA ALA A 374 -5.03 -9.69 10.91
C ALA A 374 -4.42 -9.54 9.52
N THR A 375 -3.31 -8.80 9.37
CA THR A 375 -2.76 -8.44 8.05
C THR A 375 -2.08 -9.63 7.36
N ALA A 376 -1.41 -10.51 8.11
CA ALA A 376 -0.82 -11.73 7.58
C ALA A 376 -1.88 -12.72 7.03
N PRO A 377 -2.90 -13.16 7.80
CA PRO A 377 -3.95 -14.03 7.27
C PRO A 377 -4.75 -13.37 6.14
N LEU A 378 -5.00 -12.06 6.20
CA LEU A 378 -5.60 -11.30 5.09
C LEU A 378 -4.78 -11.44 3.80
N GLY A 379 -3.45 -11.29 3.88
CA GLY A 379 -2.55 -11.45 2.74
C GLY A 379 -2.61 -12.86 2.13
N VAL A 380 -2.65 -13.89 2.97
CA VAL A 380 -2.84 -15.28 2.52
C VAL A 380 -4.19 -15.45 1.83
N ALA A 381 -5.26 -14.95 2.43
CA ALA A 381 -6.61 -15.02 1.89
C ALA A 381 -6.71 -14.39 0.50
N ALA A 382 -6.17 -13.19 0.33
CA ALA A 382 -6.18 -12.47 -0.94
C ALA A 382 -5.46 -13.22 -2.05
N GLN A 383 -4.30 -13.84 -1.77
CA GLN A 383 -3.57 -14.63 -2.77
C GLN A 383 -4.32 -15.91 -3.13
N LEU A 384 -4.91 -16.62 -2.15
CA LEU A 384 -5.72 -17.80 -2.41
C LEU A 384 -6.98 -17.47 -3.21
N ALA A 385 -7.65 -16.36 -2.90
CA ALA A 385 -8.84 -15.89 -3.62
C ALA A 385 -8.53 -15.50 -5.07
N ALA A 386 -7.38 -14.85 -5.30
CA ALA A 386 -6.88 -14.55 -6.65
C ALA A 386 -6.67 -15.83 -7.48
N MET A 387 -6.31 -16.95 -6.84
CA MET A 387 -6.19 -18.28 -7.47
C MET A 387 -7.47 -19.13 -7.39
N ARG A 388 -8.61 -18.54 -7.02
CA ARG A 388 -9.92 -19.22 -6.95
C ARG A 388 -9.98 -20.38 -5.94
N GLN A 389 -9.06 -20.41 -4.97
CA GLN A 389 -9.06 -21.41 -3.90
C GLN A 389 -10.00 -20.98 -2.76
N TYR A 390 -11.28 -20.80 -3.11
CA TYR A 390 -12.25 -20.12 -2.24
C TYR A 390 -12.41 -20.73 -0.85
N PRO A 391 -12.53 -22.06 -0.65
CA PRO A 391 -12.68 -22.62 0.68
C PRO A 391 -11.47 -22.40 1.59
N ARG A 392 -10.25 -22.31 1.01
CA ARG A 392 -9.03 -22.00 1.79
C ARG A 392 -8.94 -20.50 2.08
N ALA A 393 -9.32 -19.66 1.11
CA ALA A 393 -9.33 -18.22 1.26
C ALA A 393 -10.38 -17.73 2.29
N GLU A 394 -11.59 -18.29 2.27
CA GLU A 394 -12.68 -17.98 3.21
C GLU A 394 -12.21 -18.12 4.66
N LYS A 395 -11.60 -19.28 5.02
CA LYS A 395 -11.04 -19.51 6.36
C LYS A 395 -10.01 -18.47 6.79
N MET A 396 -9.17 -18.01 5.86
CA MET A 396 -8.15 -17.01 6.18
C MET A 396 -8.75 -15.60 6.30
N TYR A 397 -9.78 -15.27 5.52
CA TYR A 397 -10.54 -14.03 5.72
C TYR A 397 -11.30 -14.04 7.05
N GLU A 398 -11.95 -15.15 7.40
CA GLU A 398 -12.63 -15.30 8.69
C GLU A 398 -11.67 -15.10 9.86
N LEU A 399 -10.47 -15.70 9.80
CA LEU A 399 -9.43 -15.48 10.79
C LEU A 399 -9.00 -14.00 10.86
N ALA A 400 -8.81 -13.33 9.72
CA ALA A 400 -8.48 -11.91 9.71
C ALA A 400 -9.59 -11.04 10.32
N ILE A 401 -10.86 -11.37 10.07
CA ILE A 401 -12.03 -10.67 10.64
C ILE A 401 -12.13 -10.91 12.15
N GLU A 402 -11.83 -12.12 12.62
CA GLU A 402 -11.80 -12.45 14.05
C GLU A 402 -10.72 -11.63 14.78
N ARG A 403 -9.51 -11.55 14.22
CA ARG A 403 -8.37 -10.84 14.80
C ARG A 403 -8.54 -9.32 14.78
N ALA A 404 -9.07 -8.77 13.70
CA ALA A 404 -9.34 -7.34 13.57
C ALA A 404 -10.77 -7.07 13.05
N PRO A 405 -11.78 -7.10 13.93
CA PRO A 405 -13.17 -6.82 13.55
C PRO A 405 -13.41 -5.40 13.03
N TRP A 406 -12.45 -4.49 13.18
CA TRP A 406 -12.49 -3.13 12.66
C TRP A 406 -11.87 -2.99 11.26
N MET A 407 -11.15 -4.00 10.76
CA MET A 407 -10.47 -3.95 9.45
C MET A 407 -11.45 -4.30 8.33
N VAL A 408 -11.91 -3.27 7.62
CA VAL A 408 -12.95 -3.37 6.58
C VAL A 408 -12.48 -4.18 5.38
N GLU A 409 -11.18 -4.14 5.09
CA GLU A 409 -10.53 -4.80 3.96
C GLU A 409 -10.74 -6.33 3.98
N ALA A 410 -10.72 -6.97 5.14
CA ALA A 410 -10.96 -8.40 5.24
C ALA A 410 -12.41 -8.77 4.89
N ARG A 411 -13.39 -7.99 5.37
CA ARG A 411 -14.80 -8.21 5.01
C ARG A 411 -15.06 -7.90 3.54
N ASN A 412 -14.43 -6.88 2.98
CA ASN A 412 -14.53 -6.60 1.54
C ASN A 412 -13.92 -7.71 0.69
N GLY A 413 -12.78 -8.28 1.11
CA GLY A 413 -12.18 -9.44 0.44
C GLY A 413 -13.08 -10.67 0.49
N LEU A 414 -13.65 -10.98 1.67
CA LEU A 414 -14.60 -12.08 1.83
C LEU A 414 -15.91 -11.85 1.04
N GLY A 415 -16.45 -10.63 1.08
CA GLY A 415 -17.64 -10.24 0.32
C GLY A 415 -17.46 -10.39 -1.18
N LEU A 416 -16.31 -9.96 -1.72
CA LEU A 416 -15.94 -10.20 -3.12
C LEU A 416 -15.84 -11.69 -3.42
N LEU A 417 -15.16 -12.46 -2.56
CA LEU A 417 -15.02 -13.91 -2.73
C LEU A 417 -16.39 -14.59 -2.78
N LEU A 418 -17.27 -14.30 -1.83
CA LEU A 418 -18.61 -14.89 -1.73
C LEU A 418 -19.49 -14.47 -2.91
N THR A 419 -19.35 -13.23 -3.35
CA THR A 419 -19.98 -12.78 -4.59
C THR A 419 -19.45 -13.64 -5.74
N GLN A 420 -18.13 -13.75 -5.95
CA GLN A 420 -17.54 -14.58 -7.01
C GLN A 420 -17.90 -16.08 -6.93
N SER A 421 -18.06 -16.67 -5.74
CA SER A 421 -18.53 -18.05 -5.58
C SER A 421 -20.05 -18.22 -5.81
N GLY A 422 -20.80 -17.11 -5.90
CA GLY A 422 -22.25 -17.08 -6.09
C GLY A 422 -23.04 -17.24 -4.79
N ASP A 423 -22.43 -17.05 -3.63
CA ASP A 423 -23.09 -17.05 -2.32
C ASP A 423 -23.57 -15.64 -1.97
N GLU A 424 -24.46 -15.07 -2.80
CA GLU A 424 -24.93 -13.67 -2.75
C GLU A 424 -25.48 -13.28 -1.36
N GLU A 425 -26.28 -14.14 -0.72
CA GLU A 425 -26.85 -13.88 0.60
C GLU A 425 -25.78 -13.74 1.68
N LYS A 426 -24.78 -14.62 1.69
CA LYS A 426 -23.65 -14.52 2.63
C LYS A 426 -22.81 -13.28 2.33
N ALA A 427 -22.58 -12.98 1.05
CA ALA A 427 -21.84 -11.79 0.64
C ALA A 427 -22.52 -10.52 1.16
N LYS A 428 -23.84 -10.42 1.03
CA LYS A 428 -24.62 -9.28 1.52
C LYS A 428 -24.46 -9.08 3.02
N VAL A 429 -24.62 -10.14 3.82
CA VAL A 429 -24.44 -10.07 5.29
C VAL A 429 -23.04 -9.58 5.67
N VAL A 430 -22.00 -10.13 5.05
CA VAL A 430 -20.61 -9.74 5.34
C VAL A 430 -20.33 -8.29 4.95
N LEU A 431 -20.86 -7.83 3.81
CA LEU A 431 -20.67 -6.48 3.30
C LEU A 431 -21.51 -5.44 4.06
N GLU A 432 -22.70 -5.78 4.54
CA GLU A 432 -23.50 -4.92 5.44
C GLU A 432 -22.79 -4.73 6.78
N ALA A 433 -22.13 -5.77 7.29
CA ALA A 433 -21.27 -5.65 8.46
C ALA A 433 -20.05 -4.75 8.19
N ALA A 434 -19.45 -4.86 6.99
CA ALA A 434 -18.36 -3.96 6.57
C ALA A 434 -18.82 -2.49 6.48
N TYR A 435 -20.02 -2.26 5.93
CA TYR A 435 -20.62 -0.94 5.79
C TYR A 435 -20.97 -0.31 7.14
N THR A 436 -21.35 -1.14 8.13
CA THR A 436 -21.59 -0.66 9.49
C THR A 436 -20.31 -0.11 10.12
N VAL A 437 -19.15 -0.73 9.84
CA VAL A 437 -17.84 -0.28 10.34
C VAL A 437 -17.38 1.00 9.63
N ASP A 438 -17.45 1.03 8.30
CA ASP A 438 -17.09 2.19 7.48
C ASP A 438 -18.12 2.41 6.35
N PRO A 439 -19.09 3.32 6.56
CA PRO A 439 -20.09 3.66 5.55
C PRO A 439 -19.53 4.42 4.34
N PHE A 440 -18.31 4.97 4.42
CA PHE A 440 -17.69 5.74 3.35
C PHE A 440 -16.75 4.89 2.48
N ASN A 441 -16.58 3.62 2.81
CA ASN A 441 -15.78 2.72 2.01
C ASN A 441 -16.43 2.51 0.62
N TYR A 442 -15.77 3.02 -0.42
CA TYR A 442 -16.26 2.99 -1.79
C TYR A 442 -16.40 1.55 -2.29
N ARG A 443 -15.44 0.69 -1.92
CA ARG A 443 -15.42 -0.71 -2.35
C ARG A 443 -16.62 -1.47 -1.74
N THR A 444 -16.86 -1.30 -0.44
CA THR A 444 -18.03 -1.88 0.24
C THR A 444 -19.35 -1.44 -0.41
N THR A 445 -19.50 -0.13 -0.61
CA THR A 445 -20.73 0.46 -1.16
C THR A 445 -20.99 -0.03 -2.58
N ASN A 446 -19.95 -0.12 -3.42
CA ASN A 446 -20.07 -0.63 -4.78
C ASN A 446 -20.53 -2.10 -4.82
N TYR A 447 -20.04 -2.94 -3.89
CA TYR A 447 -20.50 -4.33 -3.81
C TYR A 447 -21.96 -4.44 -3.39
N LEU A 448 -22.40 -3.66 -2.39
CA LEU A 448 -23.80 -3.66 -1.96
C LEU A 448 -24.74 -3.18 -3.08
N ILE A 449 -24.37 -2.11 -3.80
CA ILE A 449 -25.13 -1.63 -4.97
C ILE A 449 -25.24 -2.73 -6.05
N LEU A 450 -24.16 -3.48 -6.29
CA LEU A 450 -24.18 -4.58 -7.24
C LEU A 450 -25.16 -5.69 -6.79
N LEU A 451 -25.07 -6.12 -5.54
CA LEU A 451 -25.93 -7.18 -5.01
C LEU A 451 -27.42 -6.78 -5.05
N ASP A 452 -27.75 -5.53 -4.72
CA ASP A 452 -29.12 -5.01 -4.80
C ASP A 452 -29.65 -4.96 -6.25
N LYS A 453 -28.77 -4.74 -7.24
CA LYS A 453 -29.13 -4.84 -8.66
C LYS A 453 -29.38 -6.30 -9.06
N MET A 454 -28.48 -7.21 -8.71
CA MET A 454 -28.59 -8.64 -9.01
C MET A 454 -29.84 -9.27 -8.37
N GLN A 455 -30.23 -8.82 -7.18
CA GLN A 455 -31.44 -9.30 -6.51
C GLN A 455 -32.70 -9.04 -7.34
N LYS A 456 -32.73 -7.96 -8.14
CA LYS A 456 -33.87 -7.57 -8.99
C LYS A 456 -33.90 -8.30 -10.33
N MET A 457 -32.83 -8.99 -10.71
CA MET A 457 -32.77 -9.72 -11.98
C MET A 457 -33.64 -10.98 -11.93
N ALA A 458 -34.24 -11.31 -13.08
CA ALA A 458 -35.05 -12.51 -13.22
C ALA A 458 -34.15 -13.76 -13.24
N ARG A 459 -34.69 -14.88 -12.76
CA ARG A 459 -33.99 -16.15 -12.68
C ARG A 459 -34.84 -17.25 -13.33
N ALA A 460 -34.37 -17.79 -14.44
CA ALA A 460 -34.92 -19.01 -15.04
C ALA A 460 -34.12 -20.22 -14.57
N GLN A 461 -34.77 -21.37 -14.41
CA GLN A 461 -34.11 -22.58 -13.95
C GLN A 461 -34.30 -23.71 -14.96
N THR A 462 -33.23 -24.48 -15.15
CA THR A 462 -33.25 -25.75 -15.87
C THR A 462 -32.80 -26.87 -14.91
N GLN A 463 -32.49 -28.06 -15.44
CA GLN A 463 -32.02 -29.17 -14.64
C GLN A 463 -30.68 -28.85 -13.97
N ASN A 464 -29.72 -28.33 -14.75
CA ASN A 464 -28.34 -28.11 -14.32
C ASN A 464 -27.94 -26.63 -14.17
N PHE A 465 -28.82 -25.68 -14.56
CA PHE A 465 -28.49 -24.25 -14.57
C PHE A 465 -29.52 -23.36 -13.86
N VAL A 466 -29.02 -22.22 -13.38
CA VAL A 466 -29.80 -21.03 -13.02
C VAL A 466 -29.35 -19.91 -13.95
N ILE A 467 -30.25 -19.42 -14.80
CA ILE A 467 -29.97 -18.34 -15.77
C ILE A 467 -30.51 -17.04 -15.18
N MET A 468 -29.62 -16.13 -14.83
CA MET A 468 -29.93 -14.80 -14.32
C MET A 468 -29.84 -13.78 -15.46
N TYR A 469 -30.88 -12.97 -15.64
CA TYR A 469 -31.00 -12.05 -16.77
C TYR A 469 -31.86 -10.83 -16.40
N ASP A 470 -31.70 -9.75 -17.16
CA ASP A 470 -32.58 -8.60 -17.08
C ASP A 470 -33.82 -8.83 -17.96
N ALA A 471 -34.96 -9.14 -17.34
CA ALA A 471 -36.20 -9.40 -18.08
C ALA A 471 -36.78 -8.17 -18.79
N ALA A 472 -36.39 -6.95 -18.40
CA ALA A 472 -36.84 -5.74 -19.08
C ALA A 472 -36.03 -5.47 -20.35
N SER A 473 -34.73 -5.76 -20.31
CA SER A 473 -33.80 -5.53 -21.42
C SER A 473 -33.78 -6.71 -22.41
N ASP A 474 -33.65 -7.94 -21.90
CA ASP A 474 -33.36 -9.14 -22.69
C ASP A 474 -34.24 -10.35 -22.27
N PRO A 475 -35.58 -10.29 -22.44
CA PRO A 475 -36.49 -11.32 -21.94
C PRO A 475 -36.30 -12.71 -22.59
N ILE A 476 -35.67 -12.78 -23.76
CA ILE A 476 -35.54 -14.01 -24.56
C ILE A 476 -34.31 -14.86 -24.20
N ILE A 477 -33.41 -14.36 -23.34
CA ILE A 477 -32.19 -15.07 -22.94
C ILE A 477 -32.47 -16.50 -22.46
N PRO A 478 -33.43 -16.75 -21.54
CA PRO A 478 -33.69 -18.11 -21.07
C PRO A 478 -34.10 -19.09 -22.17
N GLU A 479 -34.85 -18.62 -23.17
CA GLU A 479 -35.35 -19.46 -24.27
C GLU A 479 -34.19 -19.95 -25.15
N TYR A 480 -33.24 -19.07 -25.48
CA TYR A 480 -32.06 -19.44 -26.27
C TYR A 480 -31.04 -20.25 -25.47
N PHE A 481 -30.86 -19.92 -24.19
CA PHE A 481 -29.81 -20.51 -23.37
C PHE A 481 -30.18 -21.89 -22.85
N ALA A 482 -31.44 -22.12 -22.45
CA ALA A 482 -31.83 -23.30 -21.69
C ALA A 482 -31.49 -24.62 -22.39
N GLU A 483 -32.00 -24.84 -23.61
CA GLU A 483 -31.77 -26.10 -24.33
C GLU A 483 -30.29 -26.27 -24.69
N TYR A 484 -29.66 -25.20 -25.18
CA TYR A 484 -28.26 -25.23 -25.59
C TYR A 484 -27.31 -25.55 -24.44
N LEU A 485 -27.50 -24.91 -23.28
CA LEU A 485 -26.68 -25.17 -22.08
C LEU A 485 -26.84 -26.61 -21.58
N GLU A 486 -28.04 -27.18 -21.60
CA GLU A 486 -28.27 -28.56 -21.15
C GLU A 486 -27.62 -29.59 -22.08
N GLN A 487 -27.70 -29.36 -23.40
CA GLN A 487 -26.98 -30.19 -24.38
C GLN A 487 -25.46 -30.10 -24.17
N MET A 488 -24.94 -28.89 -23.96
CA MET A 488 -23.51 -28.68 -23.65
C MET A 488 -23.11 -29.32 -22.33
N HIS A 489 -23.93 -29.24 -21.29
CA HIS A 489 -23.61 -29.78 -19.98
C HIS A 489 -23.37 -31.28 -20.05
N ALA A 490 -24.25 -32.03 -20.71
CA ALA A 490 -24.07 -33.47 -20.90
C ALA A 490 -22.72 -33.77 -21.57
N ALA A 491 -22.44 -33.10 -22.71
CA ALA A 491 -21.21 -33.29 -23.46
C ALA A 491 -19.94 -32.93 -22.66
N VAL A 492 -19.93 -31.77 -22.00
CA VAL A 492 -18.80 -31.30 -21.20
C VAL A 492 -18.54 -32.25 -20.03
N CYS A 493 -19.59 -32.63 -19.32
CA CYS A 493 -19.42 -33.49 -18.17
C CYS A 493 -18.96 -34.90 -18.54
N ASP A 494 -19.35 -35.42 -19.72
CA ASP A 494 -18.82 -36.68 -20.26
C ASP A 494 -17.33 -36.57 -20.58
N VAL A 495 -16.91 -35.48 -21.22
CA VAL A 495 -15.50 -35.22 -21.56
C VAL A 495 -14.61 -35.17 -20.31
N PHE A 496 -15.05 -34.47 -19.27
CA PHE A 496 -14.26 -34.30 -18.04
C PHE A 496 -14.51 -35.39 -16.98
N ALA A 497 -15.40 -36.33 -17.24
CA ALA A 497 -15.86 -37.33 -16.27
C ALA A 497 -16.24 -36.72 -14.90
N PHE A 498 -16.80 -35.51 -14.92
CA PHE A 498 -17.14 -34.73 -13.75
C PHE A 498 -18.50 -34.10 -13.95
N ARG A 499 -19.37 -34.21 -12.94
CA ARG A 499 -20.70 -33.60 -12.92
C ARG A 499 -20.72 -32.58 -11.77
N PRO A 500 -20.97 -31.28 -12.04
CA PRO A 500 -21.10 -30.29 -10.98
C PRO A 500 -22.13 -30.73 -9.93
N PRO A 501 -21.79 -30.69 -8.63
CA PRO A 501 -22.68 -31.17 -7.57
C PRO A 501 -23.84 -30.20 -7.29
N VAL A 502 -23.80 -29.00 -7.86
CA VAL A 502 -24.79 -27.93 -7.71
C VAL A 502 -25.06 -27.31 -9.08
N LYS A 503 -26.21 -26.64 -9.24
CA LYS A 503 -26.52 -25.92 -10.47
C LYS A 503 -25.47 -24.84 -10.75
N THR A 504 -25.13 -24.69 -12.01
CA THR A 504 -24.24 -23.63 -12.48
C THR A 504 -25.06 -22.36 -12.74
N TYR A 505 -24.61 -21.23 -12.21
CA TYR A 505 -25.21 -19.93 -12.45
C TYR A 505 -24.65 -19.35 -13.74
N ILE A 506 -25.54 -18.99 -14.66
CA ILE A 506 -25.22 -18.19 -15.85
C ILE A 506 -25.78 -16.80 -15.60
N GLU A 507 -24.90 -15.82 -15.43
CA GLU A 507 -25.27 -14.44 -15.15
C GLU A 507 -25.05 -13.58 -16.39
N VAL A 508 -26.13 -13.09 -16.99
CA VAL A 508 -26.08 -12.24 -18.18
C VAL A 508 -26.44 -10.81 -17.79
N PHE A 509 -25.42 -9.94 -17.77
CA PHE A 509 -25.57 -8.53 -17.40
C PHE A 509 -25.86 -7.67 -18.64
N PRO A 510 -26.76 -6.67 -18.53
CA PRO A 510 -27.12 -5.79 -19.65
C PRO A 510 -26.05 -4.73 -19.98
N ASN A 511 -25.04 -4.58 -19.12
CA ASN A 511 -23.94 -3.64 -19.35
C ASN A 511 -22.64 -4.14 -18.72
N HIS A 512 -21.55 -3.59 -19.28
CA HIS A 512 -20.20 -3.97 -18.92
C HIS A 512 -19.81 -3.55 -17.50
N ASP A 513 -20.38 -2.46 -16.96
CA ASP A 513 -20.06 -1.95 -15.63
C ASP A 513 -20.47 -2.92 -14.52
N ALA A 514 -21.70 -3.42 -14.58
CA ALA A 514 -22.21 -4.38 -13.59
C ALA A 514 -21.44 -5.71 -13.67
N PHE A 515 -21.18 -6.18 -14.89
CA PHE A 515 -20.37 -7.37 -15.12
C PHE A 515 -18.92 -7.22 -14.60
N SER A 516 -18.29 -6.06 -14.82
CA SER A 516 -16.92 -5.82 -14.37
C SER A 516 -16.84 -5.73 -12.86
N ALA A 517 -17.81 -5.04 -12.22
CA ALA A 517 -17.94 -5.03 -10.78
C ALA A 517 -18.14 -6.45 -10.22
N ARG A 518 -18.93 -7.29 -10.90
CA ARG A 518 -19.20 -8.68 -10.51
C ARG A 518 -17.97 -9.56 -10.49
N ILE A 519 -17.08 -9.38 -11.46
CA ILE A 519 -15.91 -10.25 -11.66
C ILE A 519 -14.67 -9.72 -10.98
N THR A 520 -14.47 -8.41 -11.00
CA THR A 520 -13.20 -7.79 -10.57
C THR A 520 -13.38 -6.93 -9.31
N GLY A 521 -14.62 -6.67 -8.91
CA GLY A 521 -14.96 -5.71 -7.86
C GLY A 521 -14.80 -4.25 -8.27
N SER A 522 -14.61 -3.98 -9.55
CA SER A 522 -14.46 -2.63 -10.09
C SER A 522 -15.11 -2.50 -11.48
N PRO A 523 -15.99 -1.51 -11.71
CA PRO A 523 -16.71 -1.37 -12.98
C PRO A 523 -15.80 -1.02 -14.17
N TRP A 524 -14.62 -0.45 -13.92
CA TRP A 524 -13.69 0.02 -14.97
C TRP A 524 -12.70 -1.03 -15.49
N ILE A 525 -12.72 -2.28 -14.99
CA ILE A 525 -11.79 -3.33 -15.45
C ILE A 525 -12.48 -4.18 -16.53
N GLY A 526 -12.06 -3.99 -17.78
CA GLY A 526 -12.55 -4.69 -18.96
C GLY A 526 -12.31 -6.22 -18.93
N THR A 527 -13.36 -7.04 -19.08
CA THR A 527 -13.26 -8.51 -19.31
C THR A 527 -14.37 -8.93 -20.29
N VAL A 528 -14.39 -10.14 -20.86
CA VAL A 528 -15.41 -10.53 -21.89
C VAL A 528 -16.37 -11.61 -21.38
N GLY A 529 -15.91 -12.42 -20.44
CA GLY A 529 -16.68 -13.46 -19.76
C GLY A 529 -15.76 -14.12 -18.74
N ALA A 530 -16.33 -14.55 -17.61
CA ALA A 530 -15.51 -15.13 -16.55
C ALA A 530 -16.25 -16.28 -15.85
N CYS A 531 -15.52 -17.37 -15.65
CA CYS A 531 -15.93 -18.47 -14.79
C CYS A 531 -15.20 -18.35 -13.44
N THR A 532 -15.97 -18.35 -12.36
CA THR A 532 -15.48 -18.28 -10.98
C THR A 532 -15.95 -19.50 -10.19
N GLY A 533 -15.84 -20.69 -10.81
CA GLY A 533 -16.32 -21.94 -10.26
C GLY A 533 -17.74 -22.25 -10.73
N ARG A 534 -18.72 -22.25 -9.82
CA ARG A 534 -20.13 -22.53 -10.18
C ARG A 534 -20.85 -21.35 -10.85
N VAL A 535 -20.18 -20.21 -11.03
CA VAL A 535 -20.72 -19.02 -11.67
C VAL A 535 -19.98 -18.78 -12.98
N ILE A 536 -20.74 -18.52 -14.03
CA ILE A 536 -20.28 -18.01 -15.32
C ILE A 536 -21.01 -16.70 -15.55
N ALA A 537 -20.28 -15.59 -15.55
CA ALA A 537 -20.84 -14.28 -15.85
C ALA A 537 -20.39 -13.80 -17.23
N LEU A 538 -21.28 -13.09 -17.92
CA LEU A 538 -21.04 -12.45 -19.20
C LEU A 538 -21.86 -11.16 -19.33
N CYS A 539 -21.53 -10.33 -20.31
CA CYS A 539 -22.33 -9.18 -20.72
C CYS A 539 -23.08 -9.52 -22.02
N SER A 540 -24.35 -9.12 -22.14
CA SER A 540 -25.11 -9.24 -23.40
C SER A 540 -24.64 -8.28 -24.48
#